data_AF-A0A7J7RMX1-F1
#
_entry.id   AF-A0A7J7RMX1-F1
#
_cell.length_a   1.000
_cell.length_b   1.000
_cell.length_c   1.000
_cell.angle_alpha   90.00
_cell.angle_beta   90.00
_cell.angle_gamma   90.00
#
_symmetry.space_group_name_H-M   'P 1'
#
loop_
_entity.id
_entity.type
_entity.pdbx_description
1 polymer ?
#
loop_
_entity_poly.entity_id
_entity_poly.type
_entity_poly.pdbx_seq_one_letter_code
_entity_poly.pdbx_strand_id
1 'polypeptide(L)'
;MSLRSSPLRTPRMKKEETFLGKLGGTLRRKKAREVSDLQEEGKNAINSPLAPSLADLHPEDTLLEENEERTMIDPTSKDDPKFKELVKVLIDWINEVLVEDRIIVKQLEEDLFDGQVLQKLLETLAGCKLNVAEVTQSEIGQKQKLQTVLEAVQELLRPTAGRCPGRWTL
;
A
#
# COMPACT_ATOMS: atom_id res chain seq x y z
N MET A 1 32.11 -3.20 -91.77
CA MET A 1 32.70 -4.54 -91.89
C MET A 1 31.63 -5.56 -91.47
N SER A 2 31.07 -6.30 -92.44
CA SER A 2 30.85 -7.77 -92.44
C SER A 2 31.09 -8.53 -91.12
N LEU A 3 30.30 -9.49 -90.62
CA LEU A 3 29.50 -10.54 -91.27
C LEU A 3 28.51 -11.21 -90.28
N ARG A 4 27.49 -11.83 -90.87
CA ARG A 4 26.55 -12.82 -90.33
C ARG A 4 27.26 -14.15 -89.97
N SER A 5 26.89 -14.83 -88.88
CA SER A 5 26.65 -16.30 -88.82
C SER A 5 26.41 -16.84 -87.39
N SER A 6 25.29 -17.56 -87.21
CA SER A 6 25.15 -18.73 -86.30
C SER A 6 25.59 -19.99 -87.10
N PRO A 7 25.76 -21.23 -86.57
CA PRO A 7 24.96 -21.91 -85.53
C PRO A 7 25.69 -22.99 -84.66
N LEU A 8 24.97 -23.63 -83.72
CA LEU A 8 24.80 -25.10 -83.56
C LEU A 8 24.51 -25.50 -82.09
N ARG A 9 23.39 -26.22 -81.91
CA ARG A 9 22.97 -26.93 -80.69
C ARG A 9 23.77 -28.22 -80.51
N THR A 10 24.04 -28.61 -79.26
CA THR A 10 24.01 -30.01 -78.81
C THR A 10 23.43 -30.10 -77.37
N PRO A 11 22.88 -31.26 -76.95
CA PRO A 11 21.79 -31.35 -75.96
C PRO A 11 22.20 -31.95 -74.60
N ARG A 12 21.21 -32.01 -73.67
CA ARG A 12 21.15 -32.72 -72.36
C ARG A 12 21.67 -31.89 -71.16
N MET A 13 21.10 -31.94 -69.97
CA MET A 13 20.09 -32.81 -69.36
C MET A 13 19.40 -32.00 -68.24
N LYS A 14 18.08 -32.19 -68.06
CA LYS A 14 17.38 -31.77 -66.84
C LYS A 14 17.93 -32.58 -65.66
N LYS A 15 18.30 -31.92 -64.56
CA LYS A 15 18.23 -32.53 -63.24
C LYS A 15 17.62 -31.51 -62.27
N GLU A 16 16.33 -31.68 -62.04
CA GLU A 16 15.67 -31.27 -60.81
C GLU A 16 16.27 -32.07 -59.66
N GLU A 17 16.87 -31.40 -58.68
CA GLU A 17 16.91 -31.82 -57.28
C GLU A 17 16.78 -30.50 -56.48
N THR A 18 15.59 -30.00 -56.19
CA THR A 18 14.52 -30.54 -55.33
C THR A 18 14.97 -30.73 -53.88
N PHE A 19 14.73 -29.67 -53.10
CA PHE A 19 14.13 -29.76 -51.75
C PHE A 19 14.85 -30.54 -50.63
N LEU A 20 16.18 -30.42 -50.48
CA LEU A 20 16.85 -30.89 -49.25
C LEU A 20 17.68 -29.82 -48.51
N GLY A 21 17.38 -28.54 -48.71
CA GLY A 21 17.99 -27.44 -47.94
C GLY A 21 17.14 -26.90 -46.78
N LYS A 22 15.89 -27.37 -46.59
CA LYS A 22 14.87 -26.62 -45.84
C LYS A 22 14.22 -27.35 -44.66
N LEU A 23 14.83 -28.42 -44.14
CA LEU A 23 14.26 -29.22 -43.04
C LEU A 23 15.20 -29.48 -41.84
N GLY A 24 16.21 -28.63 -41.60
CA GLY A 24 17.11 -28.75 -40.44
C GLY A 24 17.01 -27.66 -39.37
N GLY A 25 16.22 -26.60 -39.58
CA GLY A 25 16.35 -25.34 -38.81
C GLY A 25 15.22 -24.99 -37.85
N THR A 26 14.12 -25.75 -37.82
CA THR A 26 12.88 -25.33 -37.15
C THR A 26 12.78 -25.74 -35.67
N LEU A 27 13.49 -26.79 -35.23
CA LEU A 27 13.43 -27.24 -33.83
C LEU A 27 14.35 -26.42 -32.91
N ARG A 28 15.53 -26.03 -33.40
CA ARG A 28 16.54 -25.28 -32.62
C ARG A 28 16.14 -23.82 -32.40
N ARG A 29 15.43 -23.21 -33.34
CA ARG A 29 14.89 -21.84 -33.23
C ARG A 29 13.71 -21.74 -32.25
N LYS A 30 12.87 -22.79 -32.16
CA LYS A 30 11.76 -22.82 -31.18
C LYS A 30 12.29 -22.83 -29.74
N LYS A 31 13.27 -23.69 -29.44
CA LYS A 31 13.93 -23.72 -28.13
C LYS A 31 14.69 -22.43 -27.82
N ALA A 32 15.38 -21.82 -28.79
CA ALA A 32 16.12 -20.58 -28.56
C ALA A 32 15.18 -19.39 -28.26
N ARG A 33 14.01 -19.35 -28.92
CA ARG A 33 12.99 -18.34 -28.67
C ARG A 33 12.33 -18.55 -27.30
N GLU A 34 11.97 -19.78 -26.97
CA GLU A 34 11.41 -20.12 -25.65
C GLU A 34 12.37 -19.79 -24.50
N VAL A 35 13.67 -20.07 -24.65
CA VAL A 35 14.69 -19.68 -23.65
C VAL A 35 14.82 -18.15 -23.56
N SER A 36 14.73 -17.43 -24.68
CA SER A 36 14.76 -15.96 -24.68
C SER A 36 13.51 -15.38 -24.02
N ASP A 37 12.33 -15.91 -24.33
CA ASP A 37 11.05 -15.47 -23.79
C ASP A 37 11.00 -15.72 -22.27
N LEU A 38 11.48 -16.88 -21.79
CA LEU A 38 11.60 -17.18 -20.36
C LEU A 38 12.63 -16.30 -19.63
N GLN A 39 13.72 -15.92 -20.30
CA GLN A 39 14.73 -15.04 -19.71
C GLN A 39 14.27 -13.57 -19.69
N GLU A 40 13.48 -13.15 -20.67
CA GLU A 40 12.80 -11.86 -20.71
C GLU A 40 11.69 -11.80 -19.67
N GLU A 41 10.89 -12.85 -19.53
CA GLU A 41 9.91 -13.01 -18.46
C GLU A 41 10.58 -12.99 -17.09
N GLY A 42 11.70 -13.69 -16.91
CA GLY A 42 12.49 -13.65 -15.68
C GLY A 42 13.04 -12.25 -15.36
N LYS A 43 13.52 -11.51 -16.38
CA LYS A 43 13.93 -10.11 -16.20
C LYS A 43 12.74 -9.22 -15.86
N ASN A 44 11.59 -9.40 -16.51
CA ASN A 44 10.38 -8.65 -16.18
C ASN A 44 9.82 -9.03 -14.82
N ALA A 45 9.96 -10.27 -14.34
CA ALA A 45 9.52 -10.65 -13.00
C ALA A 45 10.36 -9.99 -11.90
N ILE A 46 11.66 -9.77 -12.15
CA ILE A 46 12.58 -9.10 -11.21
C ILE A 46 12.44 -7.57 -11.28
N ASN A 47 12.23 -7.02 -12.48
CA ASN A 47 12.21 -5.56 -12.71
C ASN A 47 10.80 -4.98 -12.83
N SER A 48 9.75 -5.80 -12.85
CA SER A 48 8.38 -5.30 -12.73
C SER A 48 8.30 -4.71 -11.34
N PRO A 49 8.03 -3.40 -11.22
CA PRO A 49 7.70 -2.85 -9.93
C PRO A 49 6.34 -3.45 -9.59
N LEU A 50 6.34 -4.60 -8.91
CA LEU A 50 5.26 -5.01 -8.04
C LEU A 50 5.28 -4.07 -6.83
N ALA A 51 5.25 -2.77 -7.11
CA ALA A 51 4.77 -1.80 -6.16
C ALA A 51 3.25 -1.95 -6.29
N PRO A 52 2.54 -2.49 -5.28
CA PRO A 52 1.22 -1.93 -5.03
C PRO A 52 1.39 -0.40 -5.08
N SER A 53 0.43 0.33 -5.62
CA SER A 53 0.45 1.80 -5.58
C SER A 53 0.52 2.24 -4.12
N LEU A 54 1.74 2.31 -3.60
CA LEU A 54 2.16 2.66 -2.26
C LEU A 54 2.21 4.19 -2.19
N ALA A 55 1.30 4.83 -2.92
CA ALA A 55 1.33 6.26 -3.18
C ALA A 55 1.12 7.08 -1.91
N ASP A 56 0.65 6.43 -0.83
CA ASP A 56 0.32 7.07 0.45
C ASP A 56 1.09 6.54 1.67
N LEU A 57 2.01 5.56 1.56
CA LEU A 57 2.83 5.16 2.73
C LEU A 57 4.23 5.75 2.63
N HIS A 58 4.63 6.46 3.67
CA HIS A 58 5.98 6.98 3.79
C HIS A 58 6.96 5.80 3.96
N PRO A 59 8.19 5.84 3.44
CA PRO A 59 9.15 4.74 3.59
C PRO A 59 9.38 4.32 5.06
N GLU A 60 9.27 5.26 6.01
CA GLU A 60 9.31 5.00 7.46
C GLU A 60 8.13 4.13 7.97
N ASP A 61 7.01 4.09 7.25
CA ASP A 61 5.83 3.26 7.58
C ASP A 61 6.01 1.80 7.12
N THR A 62 7.02 1.54 6.27
CA THR A 62 7.35 0.21 5.74
C THR A 62 8.64 -0.37 6.32
N LEU A 63 9.44 0.43 7.01
CA LEU A 63 10.66 0.01 7.70
C LEU A 63 10.29 -0.47 9.11
N LEU A 64 10.38 -1.78 9.32
CA LEU A 64 10.19 -2.43 10.61
C LEU A 64 11.55 -2.77 11.24
N GLU A 65 11.70 -2.55 12.54
CA GLU A 65 12.85 -3.06 13.29
C GLU A 65 12.84 -4.60 13.39
N GLU A 66 13.98 -5.20 13.75
CA GLU A 66 14.08 -6.65 13.90
C GLU A 66 13.14 -7.13 15.02
N ASN A 67 12.14 -7.95 14.66
CA ASN A 67 11.02 -8.41 15.51
C ASN A 67 9.88 -7.39 15.76
N GLU A 68 9.78 -6.32 14.97
CA GLU A 68 8.64 -5.40 15.01
C GLU A 68 7.50 -5.89 14.09
N GLU A 69 6.28 -5.98 14.62
CA GLU A 69 5.06 -6.27 13.87
C GLU A 69 4.15 -5.04 13.89
N ARG A 70 3.78 -4.52 12.71
CA ARG A 70 2.76 -3.46 12.58
C ARG A 70 1.55 -4.01 11.85
N THR A 71 0.37 -3.76 12.41
CA THR A 71 -0.90 -4.06 11.75
C THR A 71 -1.35 -2.83 10.97
N MET A 72 -1.52 -2.97 9.66
CA MET A 72 -2.09 -1.93 8.80
C MET A 72 -3.56 -2.19 8.56
N ILE A 73 -4.38 -1.13 8.63
CA ILE A 73 -5.77 -1.22 8.22
C ILE A 73 -5.80 -1.31 6.69
N ASP A 74 -6.51 -2.30 6.14
CA ASP A 74 -6.73 -2.40 4.70
C ASP A 74 -7.46 -1.13 4.22
N PRO A 75 -6.90 -0.36 3.27
CA PRO A 75 -7.51 0.88 2.78
C PRO A 75 -8.94 0.72 2.28
N THR A 76 -9.28 -0.47 1.74
CA THR A 76 -10.63 -0.78 1.25
C THR A 76 -11.65 -0.98 2.38
N SER A 77 -11.19 -1.19 3.62
CA SER A 77 -12.06 -1.30 4.80
C SER A 77 -12.87 -0.03 5.04
N LYS A 78 -12.37 1.13 4.59
CA LYS A 78 -13.11 2.40 4.69
C LYS A 78 -14.39 2.40 3.87
N ASP A 79 -14.50 1.51 2.87
CA ASP A 79 -15.69 1.38 2.04
C ASP A 79 -16.78 0.48 2.62
N ASP A 80 -16.45 -0.32 3.64
CA ASP A 80 -17.39 -1.22 4.29
C ASP A 80 -18.58 -0.42 4.89
N PRO A 81 -19.83 -0.78 4.60
CA PRO A 81 -20.99 -0.10 5.14
C PRO A 81 -21.05 -0.13 6.68
N LYS A 82 -20.58 -1.20 7.33
CA LYS A 82 -20.52 -1.30 8.79
C LYS A 82 -19.47 -0.36 9.38
N PHE A 83 -18.34 -0.19 8.70
CA PHE A 83 -17.33 0.78 9.12
C PHE A 83 -17.90 2.20 9.04
N LYS A 84 -18.56 2.55 7.93
CA LYS A 84 -19.23 3.85 7.76
C LYS A 84 -20.31 4.10 8.82
N GLU A 85 -21.10 3.09 9.15
CA GLU A 85 -22.10 3.15 10.22
C GLU A 85 -21.44 3.38 11.59
N LEU A 86 -20.37 2.62 11.91
CA LEU A 86 -19.62 2.79 13.16
C LEU A 86 -19.07 4.21 13.29
N VAL A 87 -18.44 4.73 12.24
CA VAL A 87 -17.93 6.11 12.22
C VAL A 87 -19.05 7.11 12.52
N LYS A 88 -20.22 6.93 11.91
CA LYS A 88 -21.39 7.79 12.17
C LYS A 88 -21.83 7.72 13.64
N VAL A 89 -21.99 6.52 14.18
CA VAL A 89 -22.40 6.32 15.58
C VAL A 89 -21.40 6.96 16.55
N LEU A 90 -20.11 6.84 16.27
CA LEU A 90 -19.06 7.47 17.08
C LEU A 90 -19.13 9.01 17.02
N ILE A 91 -19.34 9.58 15.83
CA ILE A 91 -19.50 11.02 15.66
C ILE A 91 -20.71 11.52 16.44
N ASP A 92 -21.86 10.84 16.29
CA ASP A 92 -23.10 11.21 16.99
C ASP A 92 -22.90 11.17 18.51
N TRP A 93 -22.31 10.09 19.03
CA TRP A 93 -22.03 9.94 20.46
C TRP A 93 -21.05 11.00 21.00
N ILE A 94 -19.93 11.25 20.31
CA ILE A 94 -18.95 12.26 20.75
C ILE A 94 -19.61 13.65 20.80
N ASN A 95 -20.41 13.99 19.78
CA ASN A 95 -21.12 15.25 19.73
C ASN A 95 -22.14 15.40 20.87
N GLU A 96 -22.86 14.33 21.23
CA GLU A 96 -23.76 14.34 22.38
C GLU A 96 -23.02 14.57 23.70
N VAL A 97 -21.88 13.91 23.90
CA VAL A 97 -21.08 14.05 25.12
C VAL A 97 -20.47 15.45 25.25
N LEU A 98 -20.04 16.05 24.13
CA LEU A 98 -19.30 17.33 24.12
C LEU A 98 -20.14 18.55 23.73
N VAL A 99 -21.47 18.42 23.73
CA VAL A 99 -22.39 19.51 23.35
C VAL A 99 -22.24 20.74 24.24
N GLU A 100 -22.03 20.55 25.54
CA GLU A 100 -21.87 21.64 26.53
C GLU A 100 -20.55 22.39 26.31
N ASP A 101 -19.51 21.70 25.84
CA ASP A 101 -18.23 22.29 25.45
C ASP A 101 -18.28 22.98 24.07
N ARG A 102 -19.43 22.92 23.37
CA ARG A 102 -19.67 23.46 22.03
C ARG A 102 -18.72 22.90 20.97
N ILE A 103 -18.33 21.64 21.14
CA ILE A 103 -17.49 20.92 20.19
C ILE A 103 -18.39 20.20 19.17
N ILE A 104 -18.00 20.24 17.90
CA ILE A 104 -18.71 19.57 16.82
C ILE A 104 -17.70 18.81 15.97
N VAL A 105 -17.78 17.49 16.03
CA VAL A 105 -17.05 16.55 15.18
C VAL A 105 -17.85 16.32 13.90
N LYS A 106 -17.19 16.40 12.75
CA LYS A 106 -17.72 16.13 11.41
C LYS A 106 -16.93 15.04 10.69
N GLN A 107 -15.62 15.03 10.86
CA GLN A 107 -14.71 14.08 10.22
C GLN A 107 -13.83 13.46 11.31
N LEU A 108 -14.19 12.24 11.72
CA LEU A 108 -13.59 11.59 12.88
C LEU A 108 -12.05 11.53 12.81
N GLU A 109 -11.48 11.20 11.66
CA GLU A 109 -10.01 11.11 11.50
C GLU A 109 -9.33 12.48 11.65
N GLU A 110 -9.92 13.54 11.08
CA GLU A 110 -9.33 14.88 11.10
C GLU A 110 -9.52 15.56 12.46
N ASP A 111 -10.73 15.50 13.01
CA ASP A 111 -11.11 16.22 14.23
C ASP A 111 -10.46 15.62 15.49
N LEU A 112 -10.07 14.34 15.46
CA LEU A 112 -9.37 13.69 16.57
C LEU A 112 -7.83 13.75 16.43
N PHE A 113 -7.33 14.18 15.27
CA PHE A 113 -5.93 14.04 14.89
C PHE A 113 -4.94 14.71 15.87
N ASP A 114 -5.25 15.93 16.31
CA ASP A 114 -4.37 16.71 17.19
C ASP A 114 -4.53 16.40 18.69
N GLY A 115 -5.45 15.49 19.03
CA GLY A 115 -5.76 15.06 20.39
C GLY A 115 -6.65 16.01 21.19
N GLN A 116 -7.12 17.13 20.64
CA GLN A 116 -7.94 18.10 21.38
C GLN A 116 -9.31 17.54 21.75
N VAL A 117 -10.00 16.93 20.78
CA VAL A 117 -11.31 16.31 21.01
C VAL A 117 -11.17 15.16 22.01
N LEU A 118 -10.11 14.36 21.90
CA LEU A 118 -9.82 13.25 22.83
C LEU A 118 -9.59 13.75 24.26
N GLN A 119 -8.83 14.84 24.44
CA GLN A 119 -8.65 15.48 25.73
C GLN A 119 -10.01 15.87 26.33
N LYS A 120 -10.85 16.59 25.58
CA LYS A 120 -12.13 17.08 26.09
C LYS A 120 -13.10 15.96 26.42
N LEU A 121 -13.15 14.94 25.54
CA LEU A 121 -13.93 13.73 25.78
C LEU A 121 -13.52 13.05 27.10
N LEU A 122 -12.22 12.91 27.35
CA LEU A 122 -11.74 12.31 28.59
C LEU A 122 -12.06 13.18 29.82
N GLU A 123 -11.87 14.49 29.73
CA GLU A 123 -12.19 15.42 30.83
C GLU A 123 -13.68 15.33 31.22
N THR A 124 -14.57 15.30 30.23
CA THR A 124 -16.02 15.23 30.42
C THR A 124 -16.45 13.87 30.98
N LEU A 125 -15.90 12.76 30.48
CA LEU A 125 -16.23 11.41 30.96
C LEU A 125 -15.67 11.10 32.35
N ALA A 126 -14.45 11.57 32.64
CA ALA A 126 -13.77 11.32 33.92
C ALA A 126 -14.13 12.35 35.01
N GLY A 127 -14.74 13.48 34.64
CA GLY A 127 -15.03 14.58 35.57
C GLY A 127 -13.77 15.23 36.12
N CYS A 128 -12.64 15.14 35.42
CA CYS A 128 -11.35 15.70 35.83
C CYS A 128 -10.75 16.56 34.71
N LYS A 129 -9.80 17.44 35.05
CA LYS A 129 -9.07 18.24 34.05
C LYS A 129 -7.69 17.65 33.81
N LEU A 130 -7.28 17.56 32.55
CA LEU A 130 -5.93 17.14 32.18
C LEU A 130 -4.98 18.33 32.19
N ASN A 131 -3.73 18.11 32.62
CA ASN A 131 -2.69 19.12 32.65
C ASN A 131 -2.02 19.27 31.27
N VAL A 132 -2.81 19.63 30.26
CA VAL A 132 -2.36 19.80 28.88
C VAL A 132 -2.84 21.14 28.34
N ALA A 133 -2.03 21.79 27.50
CA ALA A 133 -2.41 23.04 26.85
C ALA A 133 -3.69 22.87 26.03
N GLU A 134 -4.64 23.79 26.17
CA GLU A 134 -5.94 23.72 25.47
C GLU A 134 -5.81 23.81 23.95
N VAL A 135 -4.74 24.40 23.43
CA VAL A 135 -4.48 24.47 21.98
C VAL A 135 -3.00 24.19 21.76
N THR A 136 -2.71 23.38 20.75
CA THR A 136 -1.35 22.96 20.39
C THR A 136 -1.13 23.15 18.90
N GLN A 137 -0.20 24.04 18.54
CA GLN A 137 0.08 24.43 17.16
C GLN A 137 1.32 23.73 16.58
N SER A 138 2.17 23.15 17.43
CA SER A 138 3.36 22.42 17.00
C SER A 138 3.12 20.92 17.02
N GLU A 139 3.72 20.21 16.07
CA GLU A 139 3.70 18.74 16.01
C GLU A 139 4.22 18.12 17.32
N ILE A 140 5.30 18.67 17.87
CA ILE A 140 5.87 18.23 19.15
C ILE A 140 4.85 18.40 20.29
N GLY A 141 4.12 19.51 20.32
CA GLY A 141 3.08 19.77 21.32
C GLY A 141 1.89 18.82 21.17
N GLN A 142 1.48 18.52 19.94
CA GLN A 142 0.41 17.54 19.66
C GLN A 142 0.82 16.14 20.13
N LYS A 143 2.05 15.69 19.84
CA LYS A 143 2.58 14.40 20.33
C LYS A 143 2.60 14.33 21.85
N GLN A 144 3.06 15.38 22.53
CA GLN A 144 3.06 15.46 23.99
C GLN A 144 1.65 15.47 24.59
N LYS A 145 0.68 16.14 23.93
CA LYS A 145 -0.73 16.14 24.31
C LYS A 145 -1.30 14.73 24.23
N LEU A 146 -1.13 14.05 23.10
CA LEU A 146 -1.59 12.68 22.91
C LEU A 146 -0.99 11.73 23.95
N GLN A 147 0.30 11.87 24.25
CA GLN A 147 0.95 11.06 25.28
C GLN A 147 0.27 11.24 26.65
N THR A 148 0.05 12.49 27.09
CA THR A 148 -0.61 12.76 28.37
C THR A 148 -2.05 12.21 28.39
N VAL A 149 -2.79 12.36 27.29
CA VAL A 149 -4.16 11.83 27.16
C VAL A 149 -4.16 10.31 27.28
N LEU A 150 -3.25 9.62 26.58
CA LEU A 150 -3.13 8.16 26.64
C LEU A 150 -2.74 7.66 28.03
N GLU A 151 -1.81 8.35 28.70
CA GLU A 151 -1.41 8.03 30.08
C GLU A 151 -2.62 8.16 31.03
N ALA A 152 -3.40 9.23 30.91
CA ALA A 152 -4.60 9.41 31.72
C ALA A 152 -5.69 8.34 31.45
N VAL A 153 -5.90 7.96 30.19
CA VAL A 153 -6.79 6.84 29.83
C VAL A 153 -6.29 5.55 30.47
N GLN A 154 -4.99 5.28 30.40
CA GLN A 154 -4.40 4.08 30.99
C GLN A 154 -4.57 4.04 32.51
N GLU A 155 -4.43 5.17 33.19
CA GLU A 155 -4.68 5.26 34.64
C GLU A 155 -6.15 5.05 34.98
N LEU A 156 -7.07 5.67 34.23
CA LEU A 156 -8.51 5.58 34.46
C LEU A 156 -9.05 4.16 34.19
N LEU A 157 -8.57 3.53 33.13
CA LEU A 157 -8.98 2.18 32.71
C LEU A 157 -8.17 1.07 33.37
N ARG A 158 -7.20 1.40 34.24
CA ARG A 158 -6.32 0.40 34.84
C ARG A 158 -7.19 -0.63 35.59
N PRO A 159 -7.15 -1.91 35.22
CA PRO A 159 -7.90 -2.93 35.94
C PRO A 159 -7.41 -2.96 37.39
N THR A 160 -8.31 -2.74 38.34
CA THR A 160 -8.03 -3.04 39.74
C THR A 160 -7.88 -4.56 39.82
N ALA A 161 -6.62 -5.02 39.75
CA ALA A 161 -6.19 -6.41 39.68
C ALA A 161 -6.55 -7.20 38.40
N GLY A 162 -5.50 -7.45 37.60
CA GLY A 162 -5.38 -8.69 36.82
C GLY A 162 -5.79 -8.62 35.35
N ARG A 163 -4.76 -8.49 34.49
CA ARG A 163 -4.70 -8.81 33.05
C ARG A 163 -5.05 -7.66 32.08
N CYS A 164 -4.01 -7.16 31.40
CA CYS A 164 -3.98 -6.77 29.98
C CYS A 164 -2.51 -6.45 29.57
N PRO A 165 -1.86 -7.20 28.67
CA PRO A 165 -0.59 -6.83 28.07
C PRO A 165 -0.86 -6.05 26.79
N GLY A 166 -1.25 -4.79 26.93
CA GLY A 166 -1.46 -3.88 25.81
C GLY A 166 -1.03 -2.49 26.25
N ARG A 167 0.28 -2.25 26.29
CA ARG A 167 0.81 -0.90 26.50
C ARG A 167 0.65 -0.19 25.17
N TRP A 168 -0.23 0.81 25.11
CA TRP A 168 -0.32 1.71 23.97
C TRP A 168 0.94 2.57 23.97
N THR A 169 1.83 2.33 23.01
CA THR A 169 3.01 3.16 22.76
C THR A 169 2.75 3.99 21.51
N LEU A 170 3.12 5.28 21.56
CA LEU A 170 3.20 6.15 20.39
C LEU A 170 4.41 5.78 19.52
#